data_AF-A0A662RD15-F1
#
_entry.id   AF-A0A662RD15-F1
#
_cell.length_a   1.000
_cell.length_b   1.000
_cell.length_c   1.000
_cell.angle_alpha   90.00
_cell.angle_beta   90.00
_cell.angle_gamma   90.00
#
_symmetry.space_group_name_H-M   'P 1'
#
loop_
_entity.id
_entity.type
_entity.pdbx_description
1 polymer ?
#
loop_
_entity_poly.entity_id
_entity_poly.type
_entity_poly.pdbx_seq_one_letter_code
_entity_poly.pdbx_strand_id
1 'polypeptide(L)'
;RGEYSKDADVSGDSIITSLDALMILQTTSAGCRIAVGKYSVDVTDTIPVPIRVEGGVDVGALDLNITFDPTLLSVKSTQNGAFDSTTINPEVDSGVVKVVAYQAANTGINGSFTVAEITFEALKVGESPLDIEIVTLTDSSPQTNHLDHSIYNGTVTIC
;
A
#
# COMPACT_ATOMS: atom_id res chain seq x y z
N ARG A 1 -6.56 -8.17 -46.53
CA ARG A 1 -5.33 -7.77 -45.82
C ARG A 1 -5.79 -7.29 -44.46
N GLY A 2 -5.41 -7.98 -43.38
CA GLY A 2 -5.81 -7.58 -42.02
C GLY A 2 -5.33 -6.15 -41.75
N GLU A 3 -6.16 -5.36 -41.07
CA GLU A 3 -5.83 -3.99 -40.71
C GLU A 3 -4.69 -4.00 -39.69
N TYR A 4 -3.65 -3.22 -39.98
CA TYR A 4 -2.59 -2.93 -39.02
C TYR A 4 -3.20 -2.19 -37.82
N SER A 5 -3.01 -2.73 -36.61
CA SER A 5 -3.42 -2.06 -35.37
C SER A 5 -2.26 -1.28 -34.80
N LYS A 6 -2.24 0.03 -35.06
CA LYS A 6 -1.32 0.99 -34.45
C LYS A 6 -1.27 0.92 -32.92
N ASP A 7 -2.36 0.50 -32.28
CA ASP A 7 -2.46 0.40 -30.82
C ASP A 7 -1.77 -0.87 -30.28
N ALA A 8 -1.48 -1.85 -31.15
CA ALA A 8 -0.77 -3.08 -30.79
C ALA A 8 0.72 -3.07 -31.17
N ASP A 9 1.18 -2.05 -31.92
CA ASP A 9 2.56 -1.83 -32.35
C ASP A 9 3.25 -0.90 -31.35
N VAL A 10 3.64 -1.44 -30.20
CA VAL A 10 4.26 -0.65 -29.13
C VAL A 10 5.74 -0.40 -29.37
N SER A 11 6.39 -1.19 -30.24
CA SER A 11 7.78 -0.99 -30.64
C SER A 11 7.95 0.11 -31.68
N GLY A 12 6.88 0.45 -32.41
CA GLY A 12 6.83 1.53 -33.39
C GLY A 12 7.49 1.18 -34.73
N ASP A 13 7.64 -0.10 -35.04
CA ASP A 13 8.30 -0.58 -36.25
C ASP A 13 7.33 -0.85 -37.42
N SER A 14 6.03 -0.57 -37.22
CA SER A 14 4.95 -0.82 -38.17
C SER A 14 4.65 -2.31 -38.42
N ILE A 15 5.10 -3.20 -37.52
CA ILE A 15 4.87 -4.64 -37.58
C ILE A 15 4.44 -5.14 -36.18
N ILE A 16 3.37 -5.93 -36.11
CA ILE A 16 2.98 -6.57 -34.84
C ILE A 16 3.77 -7.86 -34.67
N THR A 17 4.69 -7.89 -33.71
CA THR A 17 5.61 -9.00 -33.46
C THR A 17 5.50 -9.52 -32.02
N SER A 18 6.23 -10.60 -31.72
CA SER A 18 6.43 -11.04 -30.33
C SER A 18 7.22 -10.03 -29.49
N LEU A 19 7.94 -9.08 -30.11
CA LEU A 19 8.59 -7.99 -29.39
C LEU A 19 7.54 -7.00 -28.87
N ASP A 20 6.50 -6.70 -29.65
CA ASP A 20 5.38 -5.86 -29.18
C ASP A 20 4.59 -6.56 -28.08
N ALA A 21 4.33 -7.86 -28.20
CA ALA A 21 3.71 -8.62 -27.12
C ALA A 21 4.59 -8.65 -25.85
N LEU A 22 5.91 -8.76 -26.00
CA LEU A 22 6.85 -8.70 -24.89
C LEU A 22 6.91 -7.29 -24.28
N MET A 23 6.91 -6.24 -25.09
CA MET A 23 6.89 -4.86 -24.62
C MET A 23 5.57 -4.53 -23.93
N ILE A 24 4.42 -4.97 -24.46
CA ILE A 24 3.11 -4.88 -23.78
C ILE A 24 3.15 -5.60 -22.43
N LEU A 25 3.77 -6.79 -22.38
CA LEU A 25 3.93 -7.56 -21.15
C LEU A 25 4.98 -6.95 -20.19
N GLN A 26 5.96 -6.21 -20.70
CA GLN A 26 6.97 -5.50 -19.90
C GLN A 26 6.48 -4.12 -19.45
N THR A 27 5.48 -3.55 -20.12
CA THR A 27 4.77 -2.32 -19.71
C THR A 27 3.71 -2.56 -18.64
N THR A 28 3.56 -3.79 -18.11
CA THR A 28 2.99 -3.93 -16.76
C THR A 28 3.96 -3.27 -15.80
N SER A 29 3.61 -2.06 -15.37
CA SER A 29 4.45 -1.23 -14.55
C SER A 29 4.98 -2.01 -13.35
N ALA A 30 6.25 -1.76 -13.03
CA ALA A 30 6.83 -2.10 -11.75
C ALA A 30 6.20 -1.22 -10.66
N GLY A 31 4.88 -1.35 -10.47
CA GLY A 31 4.15 -0.71 -9.40
C GLY A 31 4.59 -1.31 -8.06
N CYS A 32 4.53 -0.51 -7.02
CA CYS A 32 4.86 -1.00 -5.69
C CYS A 32 3.71 -1.83 -5.11
N ARG A 33 3.99 -2.58 -4.04
CA ARG A 33 2.97 -3.29 -3.27
C ARG A 33 2.81 -2.63 -1.92
N ILE A 34 1.58 -2.28 -1.55
CA ILE A 34 1.23 -1.83 -0.21
C ILE A 34 0.60 -3.01 0.52
N ALA A 35 1.18 -3.41 1.65
CA ALA A 35 0.85 -4.65 2.31
C ALA A 35 0.68 -4.50 3.82
N VAL A 36 -0.28 -5.25 4.35
CA VAL A 36 -0.42 -5.55 5.77
C VAL A 36 -0.39 -7.07 5.95
N GLY A 37 0.25 -7.51 7.04
CA GLY A 37 0.45 -8.94 7.33
C GLY A 37 -0.81 -9.67 7.81
N LYS A 38 -0.67 -10.99 7.97
CA LYS A 38 -1.65 -11.84 8.64
C LYS A 38 -1.10 -12.30 9.98
N TYR A 39 -1.92 -12.23 11.01
CA TYR A 39 -1.52 -12.49 12.40
C TYR A 39 -2.49 -13.46 13.07
N SER A 40 -1.97 -14.28 13.97
CA SER A 40 -2.74 -15.15 14.85
C SER A 40 -2.30 -14.87 16.28
N VAL A 41 -3.23 -14.49 17.14
CA VAL A 41 -2.97 -14.06 18.53
C VAL A 41 -4.07 -14.57 19.46
N ASP A 42 -3.80 -14.58 20.76
CA ASP A 42 -4.83 -14.90 21.76
C ASP A 42 -5.54 -13.62 22.24
N VAL A 43 -6.73 -13.77 22.84
CA VAL A 43 -7.41 -12.64 23.49
C VAL A 43 -6.49 -11.96 24.52
N THR A 44 -6.49 -10.63 24.57
CA THR A 44 -5.62 -9.73 25.37
C THR A 44 -4.19 -9.54 24.86
N ASP A 45 -3.75 -10.28 23.85
CA ASP A 45 -2.45 -10.02 23.23
C ASP A 45 -2.44 -8.66 22.54
N THR A 46 -1.24 -8.08 22.47
CA THR A 46 -0.97 -6.90 21.62
C THR A 46 -0.14 -7.30 20.42
N ILE A 47 -0.49 -6.77 19.25
CA ILE A 47 0.18 -7.08 17.98
C ILE A 47 0.61 -5.79 17.26
N PRO A 48 1.91 -5.60 16.98
CA PRO A 48 2.39 -4.56 16.11
C PRO A 48 2.15 -4.94 14.64
N VAL A 49 1.40 -4.10 13.94
CA VAL A 49 1.03 -4.30 12.54
C VAL A 49 1.69 -3.21 11.68
N PRO A 50 2.83 -3.50 11.03
CA PRO A 50 3.44 -2.59 10.08
C PRO A 50 2.66 -2.54 8.76
N ILE A 51 2.42 -1.33 8.27
CA ILE A 51 1.95 -1.05 6.91
C ILE A 51 3.20 -0.85 6.05
N ARG A 52 3.40 -1.73 5.06
CA ARG A 52 4.64 -1.79 4.27
C ARG A 52 4.40 -1.35 2.84
N VAL A 53 5.36 -0.63 2.28
CA VAL A 53 5.55 -0.50 0.84
C VAL A 53 6.69 -1.43 0.45
N GLU A 54 6.51 -2.17 -0.63
CA GLU A 54 7.51 -3.10 -1.17
C GLU A 54 7.74 -2.78 -2.66
N GLY A 55 9.02 -2.66 -3.03
CA GLY A 55 9.39 -2.30 -4.42
C GLY A 55 9.00 -0.87 -4.80
N GLY A 56 8.94 0.06 -3.84
CA GLY A 56 8.73 1.48 -4.11
C GLY A 56 9.84 2.05 -4.98
N VAL A 57 9.48 2.91 -5.92
CA VAL A 57 10.42 3.71 -6.71
C VAL A 57 10.00 5.16 -6.56
N ASP A 58 10.89 5.97 -6.01
CA ASP A 58 10.69 7.40 -5.74
C ASP A 58 9.38 7.75 -5.00
N VAL A 59 8.96 6.95 -4.01
CA VAL A 59 7.69 7.20 -3.31
C VAL A 59 7.77 8.49 -2.48
N GLY A 60 7.00 9.50 -2.89
CA GLY A 60 7.02 10.84 -2.31
C GLY A 60 5.92 11.09 -1.28
N ALA A 61 4.69 10.63 -1.56
CA ALA A 61 3.57 10.78 -0.63
C ALA A 61 2.60 9.60 -0.70
N LEU A 62 1.98 9.30 0.44
CA LEU A 62 1.00 8.23 0.61
C LEU A 62 -0.08 8.68 1.61
N ASP A 63 -1.32 8.66 1.15
CA ASP A 63 -2.55 8.82 1.93
C ASP A 63 -3.37 7.54 1.81
N LEU A 64 -3.66 6.90 2.94
CA LEU A 64 -4.42 5.66 2.98
C LEU A 64 -5.29 5.54 4.23
N ASN A 65 -6.29 4.68 4.13
CA ASN A 65 -7.08 4.20 5.25
C ASN A 65 -6.79 2.71 5.49
N ILE A 66 -6.71 2.32 6.77
CA ILE A 66 -6.80 0.93 7.20
C ILE A 66 -8.11 0.75 7.93
N THR A 67 -8.93 -0.21 7.49
CA THR A 67 -10.15 -0.59 8.19
C THR A 67 -9.96 -1.89 8.96
N PHE A 68 -10.65 -2.01 10.09
CA PHE A 68 -10.66 -3.17 10.97
C PHE A 68 -12.00 -3.28 11.71
N ASP A 69 -12.29 -4.43 12.32
CA ASP A 69 -13.45 -4.59 13.21
C ASP A 69 -13.14 -4.03 14.62
N PRO A 70 -13.73 -2.89 15.04
CA PRO A 70 -13.46 -2.27 16.33
C PRO A 70 -14.10 -3.01 17.51
N THR A 71 -14.95 -4.01 17.25
CA THR A 71 -15.48 -4.91 18.29
C THR A 71 -14.51 -6.04 18.64
N LEU A 72 -13.54 -6.30 17.76
CA LEU A 72 -12.54 -7.36 17.90
C LEU A 72 -11.15 -6.82 18.22
N LEU A 73 -10.79 -5.63 17.71
CA LEU A 73 -9.49 -5.00 17.91
C LEU A 73 -9.62 -3.59 18.48
N SER A 74 -8.68 -3.19 19.33
CA SER A 74 -8.54 -1.82 19.82
C SER A 74 -7.14 -1.28 19.50
N VAL A 75 -7.05 -0.07 18.94
CA VAL A 75 -5.76 0.59 18.70
C VAL A 75 -5.15 1.03 20.04
N LYS A 76 -3.93 0.58 20.35
CA LYS A 76 -3.20 0.93 21.57
C LYS A 76 -2.17 2.02 21.37
N SER A 77 -1.43 1.94 20.27
CA SER A 77 -0.38 2.90 19.96
C SER A 77 -0.08 2.89 18.47
N THR A 78 0.60 3.94 18.03
CA THR A 78 1.01 4.12 16.64
C THR A 78 2.45 4.59 16.61
N GLN A 79 3.22 4.15 15.60
CA GLN A 79 4.58 4.59 15.37
C GLN A 79 4.75 5.04 13.92
N ASN A 80 5.45 6.16 13.74
CA ASN A 80 5.79 6.69 12.41
C ASN A 80 6.80 5.77 11.71
N GLY A 81 6.70 5.67 10.39
CA GLY A 81 7.64 4.91 9.56
C GLY A 81 8.75 5.76 8.95
N ALA A 82 9.10 5.42 7.71
CA ALA A 82 10.29 5.94 7.02
C ALA A 82 10.13 7.32 6.39
N PHE A 83 8.92 7.88 6.35
CA PHE A 83 8.70 9.20 5.77
C PHE A 83 9.20 10.32 6.67
N ASP A 84 9.61 11.45 6.06
CA ASP A 84 10.01 12.66 6.80
C ASP A 84 8.91 13.13 7.76
N SER A 85 7.66 13.03 7.32
CA SER A 85 6.48 13.38 8.08
C SER A 85 5.43 12.29 7.95
N THR A 86 4.80 11.94 9.07
CA THR A 86 3.69 10.97 9.11
C THR A 86 2.70 11.43 10.17
N THR A 87 1.43 11.54 9.77
CA THR A 87 0.29 11.80 10.65
C THR A 87 -0.60 10.56 10.65
N ILE A 88 -0.91 10.06 11.84
CA ILE A 88 -1.75 8.88 12.04
C ILE A 88 -2.95 9.31 12.89
N ASN A 89 -4.16 9.13 12.37
CA ASN A 89 -5.40 9.47 13.06
C ASN A 89 -6.27 8.21 13.23
N PRO A 90 -6.24 7.56 14.41
CA PRO A 90 -7.10 6.43 14.69
C PRO A 90 -8.51 6.90 15.07
N GLU A 91 -9.48 6.65 14.21
CA GLU A 91 -10.91 6.81 14.48
C GLU A 91 -11.43 5.50 15.09
N VAL A 92 -11.06 5.24 16.34
CA VAL A 92 -11.22 3.91 16.98
C VAL A 92 -12.65 3.40 16.99
N ASP A 93 -13.64 4.28 17.16
CA ASP A 93 -15.05 3.91 17.20
C ASP A 93 -15.62 3.55 15.81
N SER A 94 -14.99 4.03 14.74
CA SER A 94 -15.41 3.75 13.35
C SER A 94 -14.68 2.57 12.72
N GLY A 95 -13.66 2.01 13.40
CA GLY A 95 -12.84 0.93 12.85
C GLY A 95 -11.93 1.39 11.71
N VAL A 96 -11.53 2.67 11.70
CA VAL A 96 -10.68 3.25 10.64
C VAL A 96 -9.46 3.92 11.24
N VAL A 97 -8.28 3.67 10.66
CA VAL A 97 -7.07 4.46 10.92
C VAL A 97 -6.65 5.15 9.62
N LYS A 98 -6.55 6.48 9.66
CA LYS A 98 -6.09 7.29 8.53
C LYS A 98 -4.59 7.56 8.68
N VAL A 99 -3.85 7.37 7.60
CA VAL A 99 -2.39 7.57 7.57
C VAL A 99 -2.04 8.46 6.40
N VAL A 100 -1.44 9.62 6.70
CA VAL A 100 -0.88 10.53 5.70
C VAL A 100 0.62 10.65 5.95
N ALA A 101 1.42 10.29 4.96
CA ALA A 101 2.87 10.31 5.04
C ALA A 101 3.49 10.94 3.78
N TYR A 102 4.53 11.75 3.93
CA TYR A 102 5.19 12.40 2.79
C TYR A 102 6.65 12.76 3.07
N GLN A 103 7.43 12.81 2.00
CA GLN A 103 8.78 13.38 1.95
C GLN A 103 8.66 14.90 1.82
N ALA A 104 9.33 15.64 2.71
CA ALA A 104 9.25 17.10 2.76
C ALA A 104 10.55 17.75 2.31
N ALA A 105 11.68 17.22 2.78
CA ALA A 105 13.01 17.77 2.51
C ALA A 105 13.90 16.80 1.71
N ASN A 106 13.55 15.51 1.72
CA ASN A 106 14.31 14.46 1.06
C ASN A 106 13.62 13.99 -0.23
N THR A 107 14.36 13.27 -1.06
CA THR A 107 13.83 12.63 -2.30
C THR A 107 12.94 11.44 -1.95
N GLY A 108 12.16 10.98 -2.93
CA GLY A 108 11.28 9.82 -2.77
C GLY A 108 12.02 8.57 -2.28
N ILE A 109 11.32 7.77 -1.49
CA ILE A 109 11.86 6.55 -0.89
C ILE A 109 11.85 5.43 -1.92
N ASN A 110 12.96 4.69 -2.01
CA ASN A 110 13.11 3.56 -2.90
C ASN A 110 13.22 2.25 -2.10
N GLY A 111 12.81 1.13 -2.71
CA GLY A 111 12.88 -0.20 -2.11
C GLY A 111 11.69 -0.51 -1.21
N SER A 112 11.94 -1.27 -0.13
CA SER A 112 10.90 -1.68 0.82
C SER A 112 11.05 -0.96 2.15
N PHE A 113 9.96 -0.43 2.68
CA PHE A 113 9.97 0.38 3.90
C PHE A 113 8.62 0.33 4.62
N THR A 114 8.63 0.69 5.91
CA THR A 114 7.40 0.82 6.71
C THR A 114 6.88 2.25 6.59
N VAL A 115 5.58 2.40 6.33
CA VAL A 115 4.87 3.70 6.29
C VAL A 115 4.53 4.15 7.69
N ALA A 116 3.93 3.24 8.45
CA ALA A 116 3.54 3.39 9.84
C ALA A 116 3.37 1.99 10.46
N GLU A 117 3.37 1.92 11.78
CA GLU A 117 3.01 0.73 12.54
C GLU A 117 1.86 1.05 13.50
N ILE A 118 0.84 0.20 13.49
CA ILE A 118 -0.33 0.32 14.38
C ILE A 118 -0.29 -0.89 15.32
N THR A 119 -0.24 -0.64 16.63
CA THR A 119 -0.35 -1.72 17.61
C THR A 119 -1.81 -1.90 18.01
N PHE A 120 -2.35 -3.09 17.79
CA PHE A 120 -3.69 -3.47 18.21
C PHE A 120 -3.66 -4.34 19.46
N GLU A 121 -4.69 -4.26 20.30
CA GLU A 121 -5.03 -5.25 21.32
C GLU A 121 -6.20 -6.10 20.83
N ALA A 122 -6.10 -7.42 20.99
CA ALA A 122 -7.16 -8.36 20.70
C ALA A 122 -8.19 -8.40 21.85
N LEU A 123 -9.45 -8.09 21.55
CA LEU A 123 -10.51 -7.96 22.56
C LEU A 123 -11.32 -9.24 22.73
N LYS A 124 -11.56 -9.98 21.64
CA LYS A 124 -12.45 -11.13 21.60
C LYS A 124 -12.10 -12.07 20.46
N VAL A 125 -12.32 -13.37 20.67
CA VAL A 125 -12.24 -14.41 19.63
C VAL A 125 -13.04 -14.01 18.39
N GLY A 126 -12.40 -14.14 17.22
CA GLY A 126 -12.96 -13.73 15.94
C GLY A 126 -11.87 -13.52 14.89
N GLU A 127 -12.29 -13.03 13.73
CA GLU A 127 -11.39 -12.67 12.65
C GLU A 127 -11.69 -11.24 12.20
N SER A 128 -10.66 -10.38 12.26
CA SER A 128 -10.76 -8.98 11.85
C SER A 128 -9.92 -8.78 10.58
N PRO A 129 -10.55 -8.49 9.42
CA PRO A 129 -9.80 -8.13 8.22
C PRO A 129 -9.08 -6.80 8.45
N LEU A 130 -7.92 -6.65 7.84
CA LEU A 130 -7.18 -5.38 7.79
C LEU A 130 -7.12 -4.92 6.34
N ASP A 131 -8.14 -4.20 5.90
CA ASP A 131 -8.26 -3.78 4.52
C ASP A 131 -7.62 -2.41 4.30
N ILE A 132 -6.88 -2.29 3.20
CA ILE A 132 -6.18 -1.06 2.82
C ILE A 132 -6.98 -0.39 1.70
N GLU A 133 -7.22 0.90 1.86
CA GLU A 133 -7.71 1.78 0.81
C GLU A 133 -6.67 2.87 0.54
N ILE A 134 -6.17 2.95 -0.70
CA ILE A 134 -5.25 4.01 -1.10
C ILE A 134 -6.08 5.20 -1.58
N VAL A 135 -5.95 6.33 -0.87
CA VAL A 135 -6.55 7.60 -1.27
C VAL A 135 -5.63 8.29 -2.27
N THR A 136 -4.32 8.31 -2.01
CA THR A 136 -3.32 8.89 -2.91
C THR A 136 -1.97 8.21 -2.71
N LEU A 137 -1.27 7.96 -3.81
CA LEU A 137 0.12 7.52 -3.82
C LEU A 137 0.82 8.21 -4.99
N THR A 138 1.89 8.95 -4.71
CA THR A 138 2.61 9.71 -5.73
C THR A 138 4.13 9.60 -5.59
N ASP A 139 4.83 9.93 -6.68
CA ASP A 139 6.26 10.16 -6.68
C ASP A 139 6.63 11.45 -5.90
N SER A 140 7.94 11.72 -5.78
CA SER A 140 8.44 12.94 -5.12
C SER A 140 8.64 14.12 -6.07
N SER A 141 8.24 13.98 -7.34
CA SER A 141 8.40 15.03 -8.33
C SER A 141 7.47 16.22 -8.02
N PRO A 142 7.79 17.44 -8.50
CA PRO A 142 6.90 18.59 -8.36
C PRO A 142 5.51 18.40 -9.01
N GLN A 143 5.39 17.45 -9.94
CA GLN A 143 4.14 17.12 -10.61
C GLN A 143 3.30 16.11 -9.83
N THR A 144 3.87 15.49 -8.78
CA THR A 144 3.22 14.49 -7.93
C THR A 144 2.54 13.40 -8.77
N ASN A 145 3.31 12.75 -9.64
CA ASN A 145 2.74 11.76 -10.55
C ASN A 145 2.25 10.55 -9.74
N HIS A 146 1.07 10.04 -10.07
CA HIS A 146 0.54 8.85 -9.42
C HIS A 146 1.42 7.63 -9.71
N LEU A 147 1.65 6.82 -8.67
CA LEU A 147 2.35 5.56 -8.81
C LEU A 147 1.36 4.42 -8.94
N ASP A 148 1.60 3.56 -9.93
CA ASP A 148 0.92 2.28 -10.02
C ASP A 148 1.25 1.44 -8.80
N HIS A 149 0.25 0.70 -8.33
CA HIS A 149 0.40 -0.11 -7.14
C HIS A 149 -0.55 -1.30 -7.11
N SER A 150 -0.24 -2.23 -6.21
CA SER A 150 -1.12 -3.31 -5.81
C SER A 150 -1.29 -3.31 -4.29
N ILE A 151 -2.45 -3.80 -3.84
CA ILE A 151 -2.79 -3.86 -2.42
C ILE A 151 -2.77 -5.32 -1.97
N TYR A 152 -2.23 -5.56 -0.78
CA TYR A 152 -2.29 -6.85 -0.10
C TYR A 152 -2.83 -6.67 1.32
N ASN A 153 -4.12 -6.96 1.48
CA ASN A 153 -4.82 -6.84 2.75
C ASN A 153 -4.34 -7.89 3.75
N GLY A 154 -4.47 -7.51 5.02
CA GLY A 154 -4.10 -8.34 6.16
C GLY A 154 -5.29 -8.93 6.88
N THR A 155 -5.01 -9.63 7.97
CA THR A 155 -6.02 -10.22 8.86
C THR A 155 -5.43 -10.42 10.24
N VAL A 156 -6.23 -10.22 11.29
CA VAL A 156 -5.91 -10.70 12.64
C VAL A 156 -6.93 -11.76 13.02
N THR A 157 -6.45 -12.98 13.19
CA THR A 157 -7.21 -14.10 13.76
C THR A 157 -6.96 -14.15 15.26
N ILE A 158 -8.03 -14.13 16.05
CA ILE A 158 -8.00 -14.11 17.51
C ILE A 158 -8.56 -15.43 18.02
N CYS A 159 -7.76 -16.18 18.77
CA CYS A 159 -8.06 -17.52 19.28
C CYS A 159 -8.41 -17.53 20.78
#